data_AF-A0A1Q9LIL6-F1
#
_entry.id   AF-A0A1Q9LIL6-F1
#
_cell.length_a   1.000
_cell.length_b   1.000
_cell.length_c   1.000
_cell.angle_alpha   90.00
_cell.angle_beta   90.00
_cell.angle_gamma   90.00
#
_symmetry.space_group_name_H-M   'P 1'
#
loop_
_entity.id
_entity.type
_entity.pdbx_description
1 polymer ?
#
loop_
_entity_poly.entity_id
_entity_poly.type
_entity_poly.pdbx_seq_one_letter_code
_entity_poly.pdbx_strand_id
1 'polypeptide(L)'
;MRELVDSTPIAADPDALRARVAEDGYVFLRGLLEPGPIRKTAHQVLAALQAEGWLSPDAEPAEAELLPPARDFKNANFVPGYARVQKVEGLHSLPHQPALTAVLRALVGDDVFCHPRKVARLVWPTGMGTTPGLYVHQDFVVEGVADMFTTWVPFVDCPPELGGLAVLTGSQNQGVAPRFDHVDQDDDRWATTSYRVGDVLLFHCLTAHGALPNRTSRLRLSADYRWQSAATPVPADALRPHLFGALPDWDELSAGWAEPGWVTPPAGVRTVERTGGEAASVPPSRFVTVPEQSPTDGEHVVLAGLFNNMRDAFQPARAAGRTAAIDYRITGQDGADHHWRLAVADGGCTVVTDPPSPGEVTISSAFSDYLRIVSGKLDPFAALSTGKLRIEGSPELAVEQLTWFRD
;
A
#
# COMPACT_ATOMS: atom_id res chain seq x y z
N MET A 1 -0.34 -6.44 -22.09
CA MET A 1 -1.22 -6.97 -21.01
C MET A 1 -2.16 -8.05 -21.52
N ARG A 2 -2.46 -9.04 -20.68
CA ARG A 2 -3.44 -10.11 -20.91
C ARG A 2 -4.73 -9.92 -20.09
N GLU A 3 -5.78 -10.64 -20.47
CA GLU A 3 -7.06 -10.68 -19.73
C GLU A 3 -6.91 -11.53 -18.46
N LEU A 4 -7.53 -11.12 -17.35
CA LEU A 4 -7.62 -11.95 -16.14
C LEU A 4 -8.47 -13.21 -16.40
N VAL A 5 -7.90 -14.37 -16.08
CA VAL A 5 -8.61 -15.64 -16.13
C VAL A 5 -9.67 -15.73 -15.03
N ASP A 6 -10.93 -15.92 -15.45
CA ASP A 6 -12.05 -16.13 -14.54
C ASP A 6 -11.92 -17.47 -13.80
N SER A 7 -11.81 -17.37 -12.48
CA SER A 7 -11.64 -18.48 -11.54
C SER A 7 -12.93 -18.79 -10.78
N THR A 8 -14.06 -18.14 -11.10
CA THR A 8 -15.37 -18.47 -10.49
C THR A 8 -15.72 -19.97 -10.57
N PRO A 9 -15.44 -20.71 -11.67
CA PRO A 9 -15.72 -22.15 -11.74
C PRO A 9 -14.97 -23.01 -10.72
N ILE A 10 -13.84 -22.52 -10.19
CA ILE A 10 -12.99 -23.22 -9.21
C ILE A 10 -13.13 -22.63 -7.80
N ALA A 11 -14.08 -21.72 -7.57
CA ALA A 11 -14.22 -20.97 -6.30
C ALA A 11 -14.44 -21.86 -5.05
N ALA A 12 -14.92 -23.10 -5.24
CA ALA A 12 -15.13 -24.08 -4.17
C ALA A 12 -14.08 -25.19 -4.11
N ASP A 13 -13.03 -25.13 -4.96
CA ASP A 13 -11.97 -26.13 -5.04
C ASP A 13 -10.67 -25.58 -4.43
N PRO A 14 -10.32 -25.97 -3.19
CA PRO A 14 -9.12 -25.50 -2.50
C PRO A 14 -7.83 -25.73 -3.28
N ASP A 15 -7.68 -26.88 -3.92
CA ASP A 15 -6.45 -27.27 -4.58
C ASP A 15 -6.30 -26.51 -5.91
N ALA A 16 -7.38 -26.35 -6.66
CA ALA A 16 -7.38 -25.53 -7.87
C ALA A 16 -7.13 -24.05 -7.56
N LEU A 17 -7.71 -23.50 -6.49
CA LEU A 17 -7.45 -22.12 -6.06
C LEU A 17 -5.98 -21.91 -5.69
N ARG A 18 -5.38 -22.84 -4.94
CA ARG A 18 -3.96 -22.78 -4.56
C ARG A 18 -3.05 -22.93 -5.77
N ALA A 19 -3.38 -23.84 -6.70
CA ALA A 19 -2.65 -23.98 -7.95
C ALA A 19 -2.66 -22.68 -8.76
N ARG A 20 -3.84 -22.04 -8.87
CA ARG A 20 -4.00 -20.74 -9.53
C ARG A 20 -3.15 -19.65 -8.87
N VAL A 21 -3.11 -19.57 -7.54
CA VAL A 21 -2.24 -18.62 -6.81
C VAL A 21 -0.76 -18.93 -7.05
N ALA A 22 -0.37 -20.20 -6.99
CA ALA A 22 1.03 -20.60 -7.18
C ALA A 22 1.54 -20.25 -8.59
N GLU A 23 0.71 -20.43 -9.61
CA GLU A 23 1.05 -20.14 -11.01
C GLU A 23 0.94 -18.64 -11.33
N ASP A 24 -0.23 -18.04 -11.11
CA ASP A 24 -0.54 -16.69 -11.60
C ASP A 24 -0.39 -15.59 -10.54
N GLY A 25 -0.38 -15.94 -9.25
CA GLY A 25 -0.30 -14.99 -8.12
C GLY A 25 -1.64 -14.38 -7.72
N TYR A 26 -2.73 -14.71 -8.41
CA TYR A 26 -4.05 -14.13 -8.16
C TYR A 26 -5.18 -15.12 -8.47
N VAL A 27 -6.38 -14.87 -7.93
CA VAL A 27 -7.66 -15.49 -8.28
C VAL A 27 -8.62 -14.37 -8.64
N PHE A 28 -9.21 -14.40 -9.85
CA PHE A 28 -10.22 -13.43 -10.27
C PHE A 28 -11.60 -14.08 -10.28
N LEU A 29 -12.58 -13.45 -9.65
CA LEU A 29 -13.92 -14.01 -9.43
C LEU A 29 -14.95 -13.04 -9.99
N ARG A 30 -15.53 -13.39 -11.13
CA ARG A 30 -16.56 -12.59 -11.80
C ARG A 30 -17.89 -12.68 -11.05
N GLY A 31 -18.46 -11.53 -10.67
CA GLY A 31 -19.80 -11.44 -10.07
C GLY A 31 -19.99 -12.24 -8.78
N LEU A 32 -18.93 -12.43 -7.98
CA LEU A 32 -18.99 -13.20 -6.73
C LEU A 32 -19.87 -12.55 -5.67
N LEU A 33 -19.78 -11.22 -5.56
CA LEU A 33 -20.45 -10.45 -4.52
C LEU A 33 -21.77 -9.88 -5.02
N GLU A 34 -22.74 -9.77 -4.12
CA GLU A 34 -24.04 -9.17 -4.42
C GLU A 34 -23.86 -7.67 -4.75
N PRO A 35 -24.30 -7.18 -5.92
CA PRO A 35 -24.07 -5.79 -6.32
C PRO A 35 -24.83 -4.76 -5.47
N GLY A 36 -25.97 -5.12 -4.89
CA GLY A 36 -26.84 -4.21 -4.13
C GLY A 36 -26.13 -3.55 -2.94
N PRO A 37 -25.59 -4.33 -1.98
CA PRO A 37 -24.79 -3.80 -0.88
C PRO A 37 -23.59 -2.94 -1.31
N ILE A 38 -22.92 -3.32 -2.40
CA ILE A 38 -21.77 -2.57 -2.93
C ILE A 38 -22.22 -1.20 -3.45
N ARG A 39 -23.26 -1.15 -4.30
CA ARG A 39 -23.81 0.10 -4.84
C ARG A 39 -24.32 1.03 -3.74
N LYS A 40 -24.98 0.47 -2.72
CA LYS A 40 -25.41 1.23 -1.53
C LYS A 40 -24.21 1.86 -0.81
N THR A 41 -23.15 1.08 -0.59
CA THR A 41 -21.92 1.56 0.06
C THR A 41 -21.25 2.64 -0.79
N ALA A 42 -21.14 2.43 -2.11
CA ALA A 42 -20.58 3.41 -3.05
C ALA A 42 -21.33 4.75 -2.97
N HIS A 43 -22.66 4.72 -2.97
CA HIS A 43 -23.49 5.91 -2.83
C HIS A 43 -23.24 6.63 -1.48
N GLN A 44 -23.16 5.89 -0.37
CA GLN A 44 -22.87 6.47 0.95
C GLN A 44 -21.47 7.11 1.02
N VAL A 45 -20.47 6.48 0.39
CA VAL A 45 -19.12 7.03 0.29
C VAL A 45 -19.13 8.33 -0.53
N LEU A 46 -19.77 8.35 -1.70
CA LEU A 46 -19.85 9.55 -2.53
C LEU A 46 -20.61 10.68 -1.81
N ALA A 47 -21.71 10.37 -1.12
CA ALA A 47 -22.43 11.36 -0.31
C ALA A 47 -21.57 11.91 0.83
N ALA A 48 -20.74 11.09 1.47
CA ALA A 48 -19.79 11.53 2.50
C ALA A 48 -18.73 12.49 1.93
N LEU A 49 -18.23 12.23 0.72
CA LEU A 49 -17.30 13.12 0.02
C LEU A 49 -17.97 14.43 -0.43
N GLN A 50 -19.21 14.35 -0.91
CA GLN A 50 -20.01 15.51 -1.31
C GLN A 50 -20.28 16.44 -0.11
N ALA A 51 -20.60 15.88 1.06
CA ALA A 51 -20.81 16.65 2.30
C ALA A 51 -19.55 17.40 2.76
N GLU A 52 -18.36 16.94 2.37
CA GLU A 52 -17.08 17.58 2.63
C GLU A 52 -16.64 18.52 1.50
N GLY A 53 -17.51 18.74 0.50
CA GLY A 53 -17.26 19.64 -0.62
C GLY A 53 -16.24 19.12 -1.64
N TRP A 54 -16.05 17.79 -1.71
CA TRP A 54 -15.16 17.18 -2.72
C TRP A 54 -15.89 16.96 -4.05
N LEU A 55 -17.21 16.87 -4.01
CA LEU A 55 -18.11 16.72 -5.15
C LEU A 55 -19.09 17.90 -5.20
N SER A 56 -19.60 18.24 -6.39
CA SER A 56 -20.62 19.27 -6.55
C SER A 56 -21.90 18.94 -5.75
N PRO A 57 -22.53 19.90 -5.04
CA PRO A 57 -23.58 19.61 -4.05
C PRO A 57 -24.97 19.32 -4.64
N ASP A 58 -25.24 19.76 -5.86
CA ASP A 58 -26.60 19.78 -6.45
C ASP A 58 -26.90 18.59 -7.37
N ALA A 59 -25.95 17.65 -7.48
CA ALA A 59 -26.08 16.45 -8.31
C ALA A 59 -26.25 15.18 -7.45
N GLU A 60 -26.86 14.15 -8.03
CA GLU A 60 -26.81 12.80 -7.47
C GLU A 60 -25.34 12.40 -7.25
N PRO A 61 -24.95 11.82 -6.08
CA PRO A 61 -23.54 11.61 -5.77
C PRO A 61 -22.74 10.81 -6.81
N ALA A 62 -23.40 9.92 -7.55
CA ALA A 62 -22.79 9.14 -8.64
C ALA A 62 -22.51 9.94 -9.91
N GLU A 63 -23.21 11.04 -10.11
CA GLU A 63 -23.11 11.93 -11.28
C GLU A 63 -22.46 13.28 -10.92
N ALA A 64 -22.11 13.50 -9.65
CA ALA A 64 -21.54 14.73 -9.17
C ALA A 64 -20.13 14.98 -9.72
N GLU A 65 -19.84 16.23 -10.02
CA GLU A 65 -18.54 16.65 -10.57
C GLU A 65 -17.49 16.69 -9.47
N LEU A 66 -16.28 16.26 -9.79
CA LEU A 66 -15.13 16.35 -8.91
C LEU A 66 -14.66 17.80 -8.76
N LEU A 67 -14.49 18.27 -7.53
CA LEU A 67 -14.05 19.64 -7.25
C LEU A 67 -12.55 19.69 -6.92
N PRO A 68 -11.77 20.58 -7.56
CA PRO A 68 -10.34 20.71 -7.29
C PRO A 68 -10.04 21.39 -5.93
N PRO A 69 -8.80 21.27 -5.42
CA PRO A 69 -7.73 20.38 -5.90
C PRO A 69 -8.04 18.90 -5.64
N ALA A 70 -7.39 17.96 -6.32
CA ALA A 70 -7.47 16.56 -5.90
C ALA A 70 -6.99 16.38 -4.44
N ARG A 71 -7.57 15.39 -3.76
CA ARG A 71 -7.23 15.05 -2.37
C ARG A 71 -6.45 13.75 -2.35
N ASP A 72 -5.31 13.75 -1.70
CA ASP A 72 -4.37 12.62 -1.66
C ASP A 72 -4.11 12.28 -0.19
N PHE A 73 -4.09 11.00 0.18
CA PHE A 73 -3.78 10.58 1.55
C PHE A 73 -2.41 11.04 2.04
N LYS A 74 -1.51 11.40 1.12
CA LYS A 74 -0.22 12.03 1.41
C LYS A 74 -0.32 13.54 1.69
N ASN A 75 -1.52 14.12 1.67
CA ASN A 75 -1.77 15.54 1.89
C ASN A 75 -2.79 15.73 3.03
N ALA A 76 -2.56 16.74 3.88
CA ALA A 76 -3.44 17.04 5.02
C ALA A 76 -4.91 17.30 4.63
N ASN A 77 -5.16 17.73 3.39
CA ASN A 77 -6.50 18.02 2.87
C ASN A 77 -7.37 16.76 2.62
N PHE A 78 -6.82 15.56 2.77
CA PHE A 78 -7.54 14.30 2.55
C PHE A 78 -8.25 13.77 3.79
N VAL A 79 -7.69 14.04 4.98
CA VAL A 79 -8.15 13.47 6.25
C VAL A 79 -9.64 13.71 6.52
N PRO A 80 -10.23 14.92 6.37
CA PRO A 80 -11.63 15.15 6.71
C PRO A 80 -12.62 14.30 5.90
N GLY A 81 -12.47 14.28 4.56
CA GLY A 81 -13.30 13.45 3.69
C GLY A 81 -13.08 11.97 3.94
N TYR A 82 -11.82 11.56 4.09
CA TYR A 82 -11.51 10.14 4.31
C TYR A 82 -11.99 9.63 5.68
N ALA A 83 -11.99 10.45 6.73
CA ALA A 83 -12.58 10.11 8.02
C ALA A 83 -14.07 9.77 7.89
N ARG A 84 -14.83 10.53 7.07
CA ARG A 84 -16.24 10.21 6.81
C ARG A 84 -16.42 8.95 5.99
N VAL A 85 -15.55 8.71 5.01
CA VAL A 85 -15.55 7.46 4.24
C VAL A 85 -15.33 6.27 5.17
N GLN A 86 -14.37 6.36 6.10
CA GLN A 86 -14.11 5.31 7.08
C GLN A 86 -15.25 5.12 8.09
N LYS A 87 -16.16 6.09 8.26
CA LYS A 87 -17.40 5.94 9.07
C LYS A 87 -18.53 5.20 8.34
N VAL A 88 -18.40 4.90 7.05
CA VAL A 88 -19.42 4.14 6.30
C VAL A 88 -19.32 2.65 6.66
N GLU A 89 -20.26 2.14 7.46
CA GLU A 89 -20.29 0.73 7.90
C GLU A 89 -20.19 -0.27 6.73
N GLY A 90 -20.85 0.03 5.60
CA GLY A 90 -20.80 -0.79 4.39
C GLY A 90 -19.38 -1.08 3.90
N LEU A 91 -18.46 -0.13 4.03
CA LEU A 91 -17.05 -0.32 3.65
C LEU A 91 -16.42 -1.49 4.41
N HIS A 92 -16.84 -1.70 5.66
CA HIS A 92 -16.27 -2.67 6.60
C HIS A 92 -17.01 -4.00 6.62
N SER A 93 -18.32 -4.00 6.33
CA SER A 93 -19.14 -5.22 6.29
C SER A 93 -19.04 -5.98 4.95
N LEU A 94 -18.79 -5.29 3.83
CA LEU A 94 -18.67 -5.89 2.49
C LEU A 94 -17.72 -7.11 2.40
N PRO A 95 -16.49 -7.11 2.96
CA PRO A 95 -15.61 -8.27 2.86
C PRO A 95 -16.19 -9.52 3.54
N HIS A 96 -17.11 -9.34 4.50
CA HIS A 96 -17.69 -10.43 5.29
C HIS A 96 -18.92 -11.07 4.64
N GLN A 97 -19.21 -10.77 3.36
CA GLN A 97 -20.23 -11.51 2.62
C GLN A 97 -19.89 -13.01 2.59
N PRO A 98 -20.90 -13.91 2.74
CA PRO A 98 -20.65 -15.35 2.83
C PRO A 98 -19.89 -15.94 1.65
N ALA A 99 -20.16 -15.46 0.42
CA ALA A 99 -19.50 -15.96 -0.79
C ALA A 99 -17.98 -15.71 -0.78
N LEU A 100 -17.54 -14.52 -0.42
CA LEU A 100 -16.12 -14.20 -0.32
C LEU A 100 -15.45 -14.94 0.84
N THR A 101 -16.11 -14.98 2.00
CA THR A 101 -15.60 -15.72 3.17
C THR A 101 -15.41 -17.21 2.85
N ALA A 102 -16.33 -17.82 2.11
CA ALA A 102 -16.22 -19.22 1.69
C ALA A 102 -14.99 -19.46 0.79
N VAL A 103 -14.73 -18.58 -0.17
CA VAL A 103 -13.54 -18.66 -1.04
C VAL A 103 -12.25 -18.53 -0.23
N LEU A 104 -12.18 -17.55 0.69
CA LEU A 104 -10.99 -17.37 1.52
C LEU A 104 -10.76 -18.55 2.45
N ARG A 105 -11.81 -19.17 2.99
CA ARG A 105 -11.69 -20.39 3.80
C ARG A 105 -11.18 -21.58 2.98
N ALA A 106 -11.70 -21.75 1.76
CA ALA A 106 -11.21 -22.78 0.85
C ALA A 106 -9.71 -22.58 0.51
N LEU A 107 -9.31 -21.34 0.21
CA LEU A 107 -7.94 -21.02 -0.13
C LEU A 107 -6.98 -21.15 1.07
N VAL A 108 -7.25 -20.41 2.15
CA VAL A 108 -6.32 -20.20 3.27
C VAL A 108 -6.49 -21.23 4.39
N GLY A 109 -7.73 -21.51 4.76
CA GLY A 109 -8.13 -22.34 5.90
C GLY A 109 -9.29 -21.72 6.70
N ASP A 110 -9.92 -22.53 7.56
CA ASP A 110 -11.12 -22.11 8.33
C ASP A 110 -10.89 -20.95 9.31
N ASP A 111 -9.64 -20.77 9.74
CA ASP A 111 -9.20 -19.74 10.68
C ASP A 111 -8.79 -18.42 9.99
N VAL A 112 -9.04 -18.29 8.69
CA VAL A 112 -8.82 -17.03 7.96
C VAL A 112 -9.70 -15.92 8.51
N PHE A 113 -9.14 -14.73 8.67
CA PHE A 113 -9.88 -13.54 9.05
C PHE A 113 -9.47 -12.33 8.22
N CYS A 114 -10.40 -11.39 8.07
CA CYS A 114 -10.15 -10.11 7.42
C CYS A 114 -9.62 -9.09 8.43
N HIS A 115 -8.51 -8.43 8.14
CA HIS A 115 -7.97 -7.35 8.97
C HIS A 115 -9.01 -6.25 9.21
N PRO A 116 -9.18 -5.72 10.43
CA PRO A 116 -10.06 -4.58 10.69
C PRO A 116 -9.77 -3.37 9.79
N ARG A 117 -8.50 -3.12 9.48
CA ARG A 117 -8.08 -2.04 8.59
C ARG A 117 -8.56 -2.26 7.16
N LYS A 118 -9.57 -1.51 6.73
CA LYS A 118 -10.03 -1.45 5.34
C LYS A 118 -9.49 -0.21 4.66
N VAL A 119 -9.13 -0.34 3.38
CA VAL A 119 -8.59 0.77 2.59
C VAL A 119 -9.57 1.09 1.47
N ALA A 120 -10.24 2.24 1.56
CA ALA A 120 -10.97 2.79 0.43
C ALA A 120 -9.98 3.47 -0.52
N ARG A 121 -10.12 3.20 -1.82
CA ARG A 121 -9.28 3.79 -2.86
C ARG A 121 -10.09 4.81 -3.64
N LEU A 122 -9.73 6.08 -3.45
CA LEU A 122 -10.30 7.25 -4.12
C LEU A 122 -9.30 7.71 -5.19
N VAL A 123 -9.51 7.31 -6.43
CA VAL A 123 -8.52 7.51 -7.51
C VAL A 123 -9.03 8.54 -8.50
N TRP A 124 -8.40 9.72 -8.45
CA TRP A 124 -8.72 10.89 -9.26
C TRP A 124 -8.29 10.74 -10.72
N PRO A 125 -9.00 11.39 -11.65
CA PRO A 125 -8.54 11.62 -13.02
C PRO A 125 -7.11 12.14 -13.11
N THR A 126 -6.40 11.62 -14.11
CA THR A 126 -5.06 12.07 -14.48
C THR A 126 -5.10 13.57 -14.78
N GLY A 127 -4.19 14.34 -14.18
CA GLY A 127 -4.09 15.78 -14.39
C GLY A 127 -4.80 16.65 -13.34
N MET A 128 -5.63 16.09 -12.46
CA MET A 128 -6.22 16.84 -11.33
C MET A 128 -5.34 16.86 -10.06
N GLY A 129 -4.23 16.13 -10.06
CA GLY A 129 -3.25 16.08 -8.97
C GLY A 129 -2.52 14.75 -8.91
N THR A 130 -1.92 14.45 -7.75
CA THR A 130 -1.31 13.14 -7.49
C THR A 130 -2.40 12.11 -7.28
N THR A 131 -2.48 11.14 -8.20
CA THR A 131 -3.41 10.01 -8.08
C THR A 131 -2.72 8.88 -7.30
N PRO A 132 -3.24 8.48 -6.13
CA PRO A 132 -2.64 7.38 -5.38
C PRO A 132 -2.87 6.03 -6.07
N GLY A 133 -1.92 5.11 -5.90
CA GLY A 133 -2.03 3.72 -6.40
C GLY A 133 -1.45 3.45 -7.79
N LEU A 134 -0.84 4.44 -8.44
CA LEU A 134 -0.12 4.25 -9.71
C LEU A 134 1.25 3.58 -9.54
N TYR A 135 1.80 3.56 -8.32
CA TYR A 135 3.05 2.87 -8.06
C TYR A 135 2.79 1.38 -7.95
N VAL A 136 3.62 0.60 -8.62
CA VAL A 136 3.58 -0.84 -8.51
C VAL A 136 4.31 -1.25 -7.23
N HIS A 137 3.70 -2.15 -6.47
CA HIS A 137 4.27 -2.68 -5.23
C HIS A 137 3.78 -4.09 -4.95
N GLN A 138 4.35 -4.67 -3.90
CA GLN A 138 3.90 -5.92 -3.27
C GLN A 138 3.34 -5.58 -1.90
N ASP A 139 2.18 -6.10 -1.52
CA ASP A 139 1.60 -5.78 -0.21
C ASP A 139 2.50 -6.26 0.94
N PHE A 140 3.37 -7.26 0.74
CA PHE A 140 4.33 -7.69 1.75
C PHE A 140 5.26 -6.56 2.19
N VAL A 141 5.69 -5.67 1.30
CA VAL A 141 6.57 -4.53 1.68
C VAL A 141 5.84 -3.47 2.50
N VAL A 142 4.51 -3.45 2.43
CA VAL A 142 3.67 -2.51 3.17
C VAL A 142 3.26 -3.10 4.51
N GLU A 143 2.89 -4.39 4.50
CA GLU A 143 2.24 -5.04 5.62
C GLU A 143 3.19 -5.85 6.48
N GLY A 144 4.22 -6.46 5.89
CA GLY A 144 5.17 -7.32 6.59
C GLY A 144 4.57 -8.66 7.03
N VAL A 145 3.48 -9.11 6.39
CA VAL A 145 2.79 -10.36 6.72
C VAL A 145 2.90 -11.35 5.57
N ALA A 146 3.60 -12.46 5.82
CA ALA A 146 3.68 -13.58 4.88
C ALA A 146 2.34 -14.32 4.78
N ASP A 147 2.06 -14.91 3.62
CA ASP A 147 0.81 -15.65 3.37
C ASP A 147 -0.47 -14.83 3.63
N MET A 148 -0.35 -13.51 3.51
CA MET A 148 -1.47 -12.57 3.51
C MET A 148 -2.00 -12.43 2.09
N PHE A 149 -3.32 -12.35 1.96
CA PHE A 149 -4.01 -12.15 0.71
C PHE A 149 -4.79 -10.84 0.72
N THR A 150 -4.75 -10.13 -0.40
CA THR A 150 -5.56 -8.93 -0.61
C THR A 150 -6.70 -9.25 -1.56
N THR A 151 -7.91 -8.83 -1.19
CA THR A 151 -9.07 -8.79 -2.10
C THR A 151 -9.35 -7.34 -2.47
N TRP A 152 -9.36 -7.05 -3.76
CA TRP A 152 -9.74 -5.78 -4.36
C TRP A 152 -11.16 -5.87 -4.93
N VAL A 153 -12.01 -4.92 -4.55
CA VAL A 153 -13.44 -4.89 -4.93
C VAL A 153 -13.79 -3.54 -5.57
N PRO A 154 -14.25 -3.51 -6.83
CA PRO A 154 -14.72 -2.29 -7.48
C PRO A 154 -16.10 -1.89 -6.92
N PHE A 155 -16.26 -0.61 -6.58
CA PHE A 155 -17.55 -0.07 -6.11
C PHE A 155 -18.38 0.53 -7.26
N VAL A 156 -17.74 0.71 -8.41
CA VAL A 156 -18.31 1.15 -9.68
C VAL A 156 -17.80 0.23 -10.79
N ASP A 157 -18.54 0.12 -11.90
CA ASP A 157 -18.00 -0.57 -13.07
C ASP A 157 -16.73 0.14 -13.52
N CYS A 158 -15.65 -0.62 -13.72
CA CYS A 158 -14.32 -0.09 -13.95
C CYS A 158 -13.79 -0.59 -15.30
N PRO A 159 -14.18 0.08 -16.41
CA PRO A 159 -13.54 -0.17 -17.69
C PRO A 159 -12.07 0.26 -17.65
N PRO A 160 -11.21 -0.21 -18.58
CA PRO A 160 -9.77 0.04 -18.55
C PRO A 160 -9.38 1.52 -18.40
N GLU A 161 -10.11 2.44 -19.03
CA GLU A 161 -9.89 3.88 -18.97
C GLU A 161 -10.16 4.49 -17.58
N LEU A 162 -10.97 3.84 -16.73
CA LEU A 162 -11.21 4.30 -15.36
C LEU A 162 -10.08 3.91 -14.40
N GLY A 163 -9.15 3.06 -14.82
CA GLY A 163 -7.95 2.75 -14.06
C GLY A 163 -8.15 1.62 -13.03
N GLY A 164 -8.57 0.45 -13.51
CA GLY A 164 -8.66 -0.79 -12.73
C GLY A 164 -7.30 -1.29 -12.22
N LEU A 165 -7.31 -2.33 -11.39
CA LEU A 165 -6.07 -2.93 -10.89
C LEU A 165 -5.45 -3.86 -11.94
N ALA A 166 -4.13 -3.89 -12.01
CA ALA A 166 -3.36 -4.86 -12.78
C ALA A 166 -2.40 -5.63 -11.86
N VAL A 167 -2.14 -6.89 -12.19
CA VAL A 167 -1.23 -7.78 -11.46
C VAL A 167 -0.17 -8.33 -12.42
N LEU A 168 1.07 -8.44 -11.96
CA LEU A 168 2.17 -9.00 -12.73
C LEU A 168 2.26 -10.50 -12.47
N THR A 169 1.83 -11.29 -13.43
CA THR A 169 1.75 -12.74 -13.25
C THR A 169 3.13 -13.38 -13.10
N GLY A 170 3.19 -14.36 -12.19
CA GLY A 170 4.42 -15.06 -11.81
C GLY A 170 5.35 -14.27 -10.88
N SER A 171 5.12 -12.98 -10.62
CA SER A 171 6.01 -12.18 -9.77
C SER A 171 6.03 -12.64 -8.31
N GLN A 172 4.95 -13.29 -7.84
CA GLN A 172 4.84 -13.83 -6.49
C GLN A 172 5.90 -14.89 -6.17
N ASN A 173 6.50 -15.49 -7.20
CA ASN A 173 7.55 -16.49 -7.09
C ASN A 173 8.97 -15.91 -7.19
N GLN A 174 9.10 -14.58 -7.28
CA GLN A 174 10.38 -13.88 -7.49
C GLN A 174 10.92 -13.22 -6.21
N GLY A 175 10.26 -13.44 -5.07
CA GLY A 175 10.60 -12.75 -3.82
C GLY A 175 10.16 -11.29 -3.85
N VAL A 176 10.73 -10.47 -2.98
CA VAL A 176 10.45 -9.03 -2.95
C VAL A 176 11.39 -8.30 -3.91
N ALA A 177 10.83 -7.46 -4.76
CA ALA A 177 11.64 -6.59 -5.63
C ALA A 177 11.93 -5.24 -4.96
N PRO A 178 13.12 -4.66 -5.20
CA PRO A 178 13.48 -3.35 -4.65
C PRO A 178 12.61 -2.22 -5.20
N ARG A 179 12.16 -2.35 -6.46
CA ARG A 179 11.33 -1.37 -7.13
C ARG A 179 10.59 -1.97 -8.32
N PHE A 180 9.40 -1.45 -8.55
CA PHE A 180 8.72 -1.51 -9.82
C PHE A 180 8.44 -0.08 -10.28
N ASP A 181 8.55 0.19 -11.58
CA ASP A 181 8.31 1.54 -12.10
C ASP A 181 6.82 1.83 -12.21
N HIS A 182 6.15 1.19 -13.15
CA HIS A 182 4.74 1.34 -13.46
C HIS A 182 4.21 0.03 -14.06
N VAL A 183 2.89 -0.06 -14.21
CA VAL A 183 2.27 -1.14 -14.97
C VAL A 183 2.68 -0.98 -16.44
N ASP A 184 3.52 -1.88 -16.92
CA ASP A 184 3.92 -1.93 -18.34
C ASP A 184 2.77 -2.56 -19.14
N GLN A 185 2.15 -1.73 -20.00
CA GLN A 185 1.00 -2.18 -20.77
C GLN A 185 1.38 -3.08 -21.95
N ASP A 186 2.65 -3.06 -22.36
CA ASP A 186 3.19 -3.84 -23.47
C ASP A 186 3.70 -5.21 -23.02
N ASP A 187 4.05 -5.37 -21.74
CA ASP A 187 4.37 -6.67 -21.15
C ASP A 187 3.11 -7.55 -21.01
N ASP A 188 3.19 -8.78 -21.54
CA ASP A 188 2.10 -9.74 -21.61
C ASP A 188 1.87 -10.50 -20.30
N ARG A 189 2.79 -10.40 -19.34
CA ARG A 189 2.64 -10.94 -17.98
C ARG A 189 1.71 -10.09 -17.12
N TRP A 190 1.56 -8.80 -17.43
CA TRP A 190 0.59 -7.95 -16.74
C TRP A 190 -0.83 -8.35 -17.13
N ALA A 191 -1.68 -8.61 -16.13
CA ALA A 191 -3.06 -9.00 -16.33
C ALA A 191 -4.05 -8.01 -15.70
N THR A 192 -5.13 -7.70 -16.42
CA THR A 192 -6.24 -6.86 -15.96
C THR A 192 -7.54 -7.25 -16.69
N THR A 193 -8.65 -6.57 -16.41
CA THR A 193 -9.95 -6.77 -17.08
C THR A 193 -10.75 -5.47 -17.07
N SER A 194 -11.81 -5.40 -17.88
CA SER A 194 -12.94 -4.52 -17.55
C SER A 194 -13.68 -5.10 -16.33
N TYR A 195 -13.57 -4.47 -15.18
CA TYR A 195 -14.23 -4.93 -13.96
C TYR A 195 -15.68 -4.45 -13.89
N ARG A 196 -16.53 -5.21 -13.20
CA ARG A 196 -17.92 -4.88 -12.92
C ARG A 196 -18.17 -4.94 -11.42
N VAL A 197 -19.16 -4.18 -10.96
CA VAL A 197 -19.61 -4.28 -9.56
C VAL A 197 -20.03 -5.72 -9.26
N GLY A 198 -19.47 -6.29 -8.19
CA GLY A 198 -19.64 -7.70 -7.81
C GLY A 198 -18.40 -8.56 -8.09
N ASP A 199 -17.49 -8.08 -8.94
CA ASP A 199 -16.22 -8.76 -9.20
C ASP A 199 -15.28 -8.67 -7.99
N VAL A 200 -14.40 -9.67 -7.83
CA VAL A 200 -13.33 -9.65 -6.83
C VAL A 200 -12.03 -10.08 -7.48
N LEU A 201 -10.96 -9.32 -7.27
CA LEU A 201 -9.60 -9.75 -7.55
C LEU A 201 -8.90 -10.05 -6.23
N LEU A 202 -8.49 -11.30 -6.03
CA LEU A 202 -7.73 -11.77 -4.88
C LEU A 202 -6.28 -12.02 -5.30
N PHE A 203 -5.28 -11.59 -4.54
CA PHE A 203 -3.88 -11.87 -4.86
C PHE A 203 -3.01 -12.03 -3.61
N HIS A 204 -1.92 -12.78 -3.76
CA HIS A 204 -0.95 -13.03 -2.70
C HIS A 204 -0.12 -11.76 -2.40
N CYS A 205 0.37 -11.60 -1.16
CA CYS A 205 1.11 -10.40 -0.75
C CYS A 205 2.41 -10.15 -1.53
N LEU A 206 2.97 -11.17 -2.18
CA LEU A 206 4.13 -11.07 -3.07
C LEU A 206 3.77 -10.80 -4.55
N THR A 207 2.49 -10.75 -4.90
CA THR A 207 2.08 -10.40 -6.27
C THR A 207 2.26 -8.90 -6.48
N ALA A 208 3.11 -8.54 -7.43
CA ALA A 208 3.35 -7.15 -7.80
C ALA A 208 2.12 -6.64 -8.54
N HIS A 209 1.63 -5.48 -8.11
CA HIS A 209 0.37 -4.95 -8.61
C HIS A 209 0.36 -3.43 -8.57
N GLY A 210 -0.46 -2.82 -9.42
CA GLY A 210 -0.61 -1.38 -9.52
C GLY A 210 -1.91 -1.01 -10.22
N ALA A 211 -2.42 0.19 -9.95
CA ALA A 211 -3.57 0.71 -10.67
C ALA A 211 -3.16 1.23 -12.05
N LEU A 212 -4.04 1.04 -13.03
CA LEU A 212 -3.98 1.75 -14.30
C LEU A 212 -4.36 3.23 -14.11
N PRO A 213 -3.89 4.13 -14.98
CA PRO A 213 -4.26 5.54 -14.91
C PRO A 213 -5.75 5.76 -15.18
N ASN A 214 -6.40 6.53 -14.32
CA ASN A 214 -7.75 7.02 -14.56
C ASN A 214 -7.70 8.15 -15.60
N ARG A 215 -8.14 7.86 -16.82
CA ARG A 215 -8.17 8.78 -17.97
C ARG A 215 -9.56 9.38 -18.22
N THR A 216 -10.50 9.16 -17.29
CA THR A 216 -11.87 9.70 -17.36
C THR A 216 -11.99 11.00 -16.57
N SER A 217 -13.20 11.58 -16.48
CA SER A 217 -13.53 12.70 -15.60
C SER A 217 -14.13 12.28 -14.25
N ARG A 218 -14.26 10.97 -13.99
CA ARG A 218 -14.96 10.42 -12.82
C ARG A 218 -13.99 9.89 -11.79
N LEU A 219 -14.43 9.80 -10.54
CA LEU A 219 -13.67 9.14 -9.48
C LEU A 219 -13.71 7.62 -9.68
N ARG A 220 -12.56 6.95 -9.66
CA ARG A 220 -12.53 5.49 -9.50
C ARG A 220 -12.65 5.16 -8.03
N LEU A 221 -13.70 4.41 -7.68
CA LEU A 221 -13.96 3.97 -6.32
C LEU A 221 -13.81 2.45 -6.21
N SER A 222 -13.01 2.01 -5.26
CA SER A 222 -12.85 0.60 -4.90
C SER A 222 -12.42 0.47 -3.45
N ALA A 223 -12.35 -0.76 -2.94
CA ALA A 223 -11.77 -1.05 -1.64
C ALA A 223 -10.86 -2.26 -1.69
N ASP A 224 -9.87 -2.26 -0.81
CA ASP A 224 -8.97 -3.38 -0.60
C ASP A 224 -9.15 -3.94 0.81
N TYR A 225 -9.11 -5.26 0.93
CA TYR A 225 -9.25 -5.97 2.20
C TYR A 225 -8.16 -7.02 2.34
N ARG A 226 -7.48 -7.04 3.49
CA ARG A 226 -6.38 -7.97 3.77
C ARG A 226 -6.87 -9.15 4.60
N TRP A 227 -6.36 -10.34 4.29
CA TRP A 227 -6.78 -11.60 4.88
C TRP A 227 -5.57 -12.44 5.25
N GLN A 228 -5.60 -13.06 6.43
CA GLN A 228 -4.57 -14.01 6.85
C GLN A 228 -5.18 -15.07 7.78
N SER A 229 -4.45 -16.16 8.00
CA SER A 229 -4.75 -17.11 9.08
C SER A 229 -4.58 -16.44 10.46
N ALA A 230 -5.51 -16.70 11.38
CA ALA A 230 -5.44 -16.22 12.77
C ALA A 230 -4.27 -16.85 13.56
N ALA A 231 -3.71 -17.96 13.10
CA ALA A 231 -2.52 -18.58 13.70
C ALA A 231 -1.23 -17.77 13.46
N THR A 232 -1.17 -17.01 12.35
CA THR A 232 -0.06 -16.12 12.02
C THR A 232 -0.19 -14.81 12.79
N PRO A 233 0.87 -14.29 13.42
CA PRO A 233 0.82 -12.99 14.08
C PRO A 233 0.46 -11.87 13.09
N VAL A 234 -0.27 -10.88 13.58
CA VAL A 234 -0.66 -9.69 12.81
C VAL A 234 0.06 -8.45 13.36
N PRO A 235 0.54 -7.53 12.53
CA PRO A 235 1.01 -6.24 12.99
C PRO A 235 -0.07 -5.53 13.81
N ALA A 236 0.27 -5.02 14.99
CA ALA A 236 -0.70 -4.39 15.89
C ALA A 236 -1.45 -3.21 15.24
N ASP A 237 -0.77 -2.47 14.36
CA ASP A 237 -1.33 -1.35 13.62
C ASP A 237 -2.29 -1.78 12.49
N ALA A 238 -2.20 -3.01 11.99
CA ALA A 238 -3.16 -3.56 11.02
C ALA A 238 -4.53 -3.87 11.63
N LEU A 239 -4.62 -3.87 12.97
CA LEU A 239 -5.88 -3.93 13.70
C LEU A 239 -6.50 -2.53 13.91
N ARG A 240 -5.79 -1.46 13.59
CA ARG A 240 -6.26 -0.07 13.71
C ARG A 240 -6.81 0.46 12.39
N PRO A 241 -7.56 1.58 12.38
CA PRO A 241 -8.04 2.18 11.14
C PRO A 241 -6.91 2.52 10.16
N HIS A 242 -7.24 2.58 8.87
CA HIS A 242 -6.28 3.06 7.88
C HIS A 242 -5.94 4.53 8.16
N LEU A 243 -4.65 4.90 8.11
CA LEU A 243 -4.15 6.21 8.57
C LEU A 243 -4.39 6.48 10.06
N PHE A 244 -4.33 5.44 10.89
CA PHE A 244 -4.34 5.58 12.35
C PHE A 244 -3.27 6.60 12.81
N GLY A 245 -3.64 7.47 13.76
CA GLY A 245 -2.86 8.63 14.19
C GLY A 245 -3.28 9.93 13.49
N ALA A 246 -3.69 9.87 12.22
CA ALA A 246 -4.34 10.97 11.52
C ALA A 246 -5.87 10.88 11.58
N LEU A 247 -6.42 9.66 11.66
CA LEU A 247 -7.84 9.42 11.84
C LEU A 247 -8.19 9.03 13.29
N PRO A 248 -9.45 9.25 13.70
CA PRO A 248 -9.99 8.66 14.92
C PRO A 248 -9.89 7.12 14.94
N ASP A 249 -9.96 6.55 16.12
CA ASP A 249 -9.97 5.09 16.31
C ASP A 249 -11.36 4.47 16.14
N TRP A 250 -11.46 3.14 16.23
CA TRP A 250 -12.70 2.40 15.97
C TRP A 250 -13.89 2.81 16.83
N ASP A 251 -13.70 3.15 18.10
CA ASP A 251 -14.80 3.60 18.98
C ASP A 251 -15.55 4.80 18.39
N GLU A 252 -14.83 5.74 17.76
CA GLU A 252 -15.45 6.88 17.09
C GLU A 252 -15.88 6.56 15.66
N LEU A 253 -15.06 5.82 14.89
CA LEU A 253 -15.38 5.52 13.49
C LEU A 253 -16.60 4.60 13.34
N SER A 254 -16.82 3.72 14.30
CA SER A 254 -17.96 2.78 14.34
C SER A 254 -19.16 3.31 15.12
N ALA A 255 -19.09 4.54 15.63
CA ALA A 255 -20.18 5.14 16.39
C ALA A 255 -21.45 5.21 15.53
N GLY A 256 -22.51 4.52 15.97
CA GLY A 256 -23.80 4.46 15.28
C GLY A 256 -23.91 3.39 14.20
N TRP A 257 -22.91 2.53 14.02
CA TRP A 257 -23.05 1.32 13.20
C TRP A 257 -24.07 0.37 13.81
N ALA A 258 -24.75 -0.38 12.94
CA ALA A 258 -25.66 -1.44 13.40
C ALA A 258 -24.86 -2.55 14.08
N GLU A 259 -23.71 -2.93 13.52
CA GLU A 259 -22.85 -3.98 14.07
C GLU A 259 -21.36 -3.56 14.07
N PRO A 260 -20.75 -3.21 15.22
CA PRO A 260 -19.34 -2.85 15.29
C PRO A 260 -18.40 -4.07 15.14
N GLY A 261 -18.94 -5.30 15.14
CA GLY A 261 -18.17 -6.54 15.05
C GLY A 261 -17.30 -6.68 13.79
N TRP A 262 -17.58 -5.93 12.72
CA TRP A 262 -16.84 -6.00 11.45
C TRP A 262 -15.35 -5.65 11.56
N VAL A 263 -14.99 -4.88 12.59
CA VAL A 263 -13.62 -4.41 12.88
C VAL A 263 -13.03 -5.07 14.13
N THR A 264 -13.71 -6.09 14.68
CA THR A 264 -13.20 -6.86 15.80
C THR A 264 -12.42 -8.08 15.29
N PRO A 265 -11.11 -8.20 15.58
CA PRO A 265 -10.36 -9.39 15.19
C PRO A 265 -10.82 -10.62 16.00
N PRO A 266 -10.61 -11.84 15.50
CA PRO A 266 -10.89 -13.06 16.26
C PRO A 266 -10.16 -13.08 17.62
N ALA A 267 -10.79 -13.71 18.61
CA ALA A 267 -10.16 -13.89 19.92
C ALA A 267 -8.86 -14.71 19.80
N GLY A 268 -7.81 -14.28 20.50
CA GLY A 268 -6.54 -15.00 20.55
C GLY A 268 -5.57 -14.74 19.39
N VAL A 269 -5.92 -13.86 18.43
CA VAL A 269 -4.97 -13.39 17.42
C VAL A 269 -3.78 -12.73 18.12
N ARG A 270 -2.58 -13.22 17.82
CA ARG A 270 -1.32 -12.67 18.36
C ARG A 270 -0.92 -11.44 17.57
N THR A 271 -0.48 -10.39 18.25
CA THR A 271 0.04 -9.19 17.61
C THR A 271 1.56 -9.12 17.69
N VAL A 272 2.16 -8.46 16.71
CA VAL A 272 3.58 -8.10 16.67
C VAL A 272 3.74 -6.62 16.33
N GLU A 273 4.86 -6.04 16.74
CA GLU A 273 5.22 -4.68 16.37
C GLU A 273 5.93 -4.67 15.01
N ARG A 274 5.50 -3.81 14.08
CA ARG A 274 6.21 -3.64 12.80
C ARG A 274 7.53 -2.89 13.01
N THR A 275 8.58 -3.39 12.41
CA THR A 275 9.94 -2.84 12.43
C THR A 275 10.24 -1.98 11.19
N GLY A 276 9.54 -2.22 10.08
CA GLY A 276 9.81 -1.59 8.78
C GLY A 276 10.88 -2.32 7.96
N GLY A 277 11.48 -3.37 8.53
CA GLY A 277 12.52 -4.19 7.90
C GLY A 277 12.03 -5.57 7.47
N GLU A 278 10.72 -5.84 7.47
CA GLU A 278 10.17 -7.16 7.20
C GLU A 278 10.54 -7.69 5.81
N ALA A 279 10.66 -6.79 4.83
CA ALA A 279 11.13 -7.13 3.48
C ALA A 279 12.60 -7.56 3.41
N ALA A 280 13.37 -7.41 4.50
CA ALA A 280 14.75 -7.90 4.56
C ALA A 280 14.85 -9.42 4.70
N SER A 281 13.78 -10.09 5.14
CA SER A 281 13.72 -11.55 5.17
C SER A 281 12.27 -12.01 5.04
N VAL A 282 11.93 -12.49 3.85
CA VAL A 282 10.60 -13.04 3.56
C VAL A 282 10.50 -14.46 4.13
N PRO A 283 9.54 -14.74 5.04
CA PRO A 283 9.32 -16.10 5.53
C PRO A 283 8.89 -17.05 4.39
N PRO A 284 9.14 -18.37 4.53
CA PRO A 284 8.61 -19.37 3.60
C PRO A 284 7.09 -19.27 3.49
N SER A 285 6.57 -19.51 2.27
CA SER A 285 5.14 -19.47 1.98
C SER A 285 4.57 -20.88 1.79
N ARG A 286 3.29 -21.05 2.17
CA ARG A 286 2.50 -22.25 1.84
C ARG A 286 1.88 -22.22 0.44
N PHE A 287 1.87 -21.06 -0.21
CA PHE A 287 1.08 -20.81 -1.42
C PHE A 287 1.94 -20.50 -2.64
N VAL A 288 3.14 -19.97 -2.44
CA VAL A 288 4.03 -19.54 -3.53
C VAL A 288 5.48 -19.96 -3.23
N THR A 289 6.34 -19.86 -4.24
CA THR A 289 7.78 -20.05 -4.05
C THR A 289 8.40 -18.77 -3.51
N VAL A 290 9.09 -18.86 -2.38
CA VAL A 290 9.91 -17.75 -1.86
C VAL A 290 11.37 -18.11 -2.11
N PRO A 291 12.07 -17.41 -3.01
CA PRO A 291 13.48 -17.68 -3.26
C PRO A 291 14.32 -17.33 -2.03
N GLU A 292 15.45 -18.02 -1.86
CA GLU A 292 16.44 -17.63 -0.85
C GLU A 292 16.95 -16.21 -1.13
N GLN A 293 17.04 -15.40 -0.09
CA GLN A 293 17.52 -14.03 -0.15
C GLN A 293 18.56 -13.84 0.95
N SER A 294 19.71 -13.25 0.60
CA SER A 294 20.71 -12.91 1.62
C SER A 294 20.22 -11.72 2.47
N PRO A 295 20.68 -11.59 3.73
CA PRO A 295 20.38 -10.40 4.54
C PRO A 295 20.73 -9.09 3.81
N THR A 296 21.90 -9.03 3.16
CA THR A 296 22.30 -7.89 2.33
C THR A 296 21.26 -7.58 1.24
N ASP A 297 20.83 -8.56 0.44
CA ASP A 297 19.88 -8.32 -0.65
C ASP A 297 18.53 -7.83 -0.13
N GLY A 298 18.05 -8.41 0.97
CA GLY A 298 16.80 -8.01 1.59
C GLY A 298 16.86 -6.60 2.19
N GLU A 299 17.95 -6.27 2.90
CA GLU A 299 18.15 -4.92 3.43
C GLU A 299 18.24 -3.89 2.29
N HIS A 300 18.89 -4.24 1.18
CA HIS A 300 18.95 -3.38 -0.01
C HIS A 300 17.55 -3.10 -0.57
N VAL A 301 16.68 -4.11 -0.63
CA VAL A 301 15.26 -3.94 -1.04
C VAL A 301 14.52 -2.96 -0.14
N VAL A 302 14.68 -3.08 1.19
CA VAL A 302 14.07 -2.17 2.17
C VAL A 302 14.58 -0.74 1.97
N LEU A 303 15.89 -0.56 1.85
CA LEU A 303 16.51 0.75 1.67
C LEU A 303 16.14 1.38 0.33
N ALA A 304 16.07 0.59 -0.74
CA ALA A 304 15.60 1.04 -2.04
C ALA A 304 14.19 1.63 -1.94
N GLY A 305 13.27 0.91 -1.29
CA GLY A 305 11.91 1.42 -1.05
C GLY A 305 11.91 2.73 -0.26
N LEU A 306 12.71 2.81 0.81
CA LEU A 306 12.83 3.99 1.66
C LEU A 306 13.33 5.22 0.89
N PHE A 307 14.49 5.13 0.23
CA PHE A 307 15.10 6.28 -0.44
C PHE A 307 14.28 6.73 -1.66
N ASN A 308 13.64 5.81 -2.38
CA ASN A 308 12.71 6.17 -3.44
C ASN A 308 11.47 6.88 -2.89
N ASN A 309 10.93 6.45 -1.75
CA ASN A 309 9.84 7.16 -1.08
C ASN A 309 10.26 8.57 -0.64
N MET A 310 11.50 8.75 -0.15
CA MET A 310 12.05 10.08 0.16
C MET A 310 12.14 10.96 -1.09
N ARG A 311 12.64 10.43 -2.22
CA ARG A 311 12.63 11.12 -3.51
C ARG A 311 11.23 11.57 -3.91
N ASP A 312 10.25 10.67 -3.82
CA ASP A 312 8.88 10.95 -4.23
C ASP A 312 8.17 11.93 -3.28
N ALA A 313 8.64 12.04 -2.03
CA ALA A 313 8.18 13.00 -1.03
C ALA A 313 8.89 14.36 -1.12
N PHE A 314 9.91 14.51 -1.96
CA PHE A 314 10.67 15.75 -2.11
C PHE A 314 9.77 16.93 -2.55
N GLN A 315 9.96 18.08 -1.92
CA GLN A 315 9.27 19.33 -2.23
C GLN A 315 10.27 20.36 -2.80
N PRO A 316 10.31 20.56 -4.13
CA PRO A 316 11.27 21.48 -4.77
C PRO A 316 11.26 22.90 -4.19
N ALA A 317 10.07 23.41 -3.83
CA ALA A 317 9.92 24.74 -3.24
C ALA A 317 10.59 24.87 -1.87
N ARG A 318 10.63 23.79 -1.06
CA ARG A 318 11.26 23.80 0.26
C ARG A 318 12.78 23.74 0.18
N ALA A 319 13.34 23.18 -0.89
CA ALA A 319 14.78 23.16 -1.14
C ALA A 319 15.33 24.49 -1.70
N ALA A 320 14.48 25.47 -2.02
CA ALA A 320 14.86 26.82 -2.46
C ALA A 320 15.98 26.86 -3.54
N GLY A 321 15.96 25.91 -4.49
CA GLY A 321 16.93 25.82 -5.58
C GLY A 321 18.32 25.30 -5.17
N ARG A 322 18.45 24.62 -4.02
CA ARG A 322 19.70 23.97 -3.62
C ARG A 322 20.18 22.95 -4.64
N THR A 323 21.50 22.86 -4.74
CA THR A 323 22.20 21.71 -5.31
C THR A 323 22.96 21.07 -4.16
N ALA A 324 22.73 19.79 -3.89
CA ALA A 324 23.31 19.09 -2.75
C ALA A 324 23.45 17.59 -3.01
N ALA A 325 24.51 16.99 -2.46
CA ALA A 325 24.70 15.54 -2.41
C ALA A 325 24.74 15.04 -0.97
N ILE A 326 23.70 14.33 -0.53
CA ILE A 326 23.57 13.75 0.80
C ILE A 326 23.77 12.24 0.69
N ASP A 327 24.85 11.75 1.28
CA ASP A 327 25.16 10.33 1.34
C ASP A 327 24.58 9.71 2.61
N TYR A 328 24.06 8.50 2.48
CA TYR A 328 23.62 7.64 3.56
C TYR A 328 24.44 6.35 3.49
N ARG A 329 25.15 6.03 4.57
CA ARG A 329 25.91 4.78 4.70
C ARG A 329 25.29 3.94 5.79
N ILE A 330 24.54 2.93 5.39
CA ILE A 330 23.77 2.10 6.30
C ILE A 330 24.48 0.76 6.45
N THR A 331 24.97 0.46 7.65
CA THR A 331 25.64 -0.81 7.93
C THR A 331 24.62 -1.91 8.19
N GLY A 332 24.62 -2.93 7.33
CA GLY A 332 23.78 -4.11 7.41
C GLY A 332 24.12 -5.04 8.56
N GLN A 333 23.24 -6.02 8.82
CA GLN A 333 23.41 -6.99 9.90
C GLN A 333 24.66 -7.88 9.75
N ASP A 334 25.05 -8.17 8.52
CA ASP A 334 26.24 -8.94 8.16
C ASP A 334 27.49 -8.06 7.97
N GLY A 335 27.37 -6.76 8.24
CA GLY A 335 28.44 -5.78 8.06
C GLY A 335 28.55 -5.24 6.63
N ALA A 336 27.63 -5.59 5.73
CA ALA A 336 27.53 -4.95 4.42
C ALA A 336 27.34 -3.44 4.56
N ASP A 337 27.93 -2.69 3.65
CA ASP A 337 27.82 -1.24 3.60
C ASP A 337 26.88 -0.85 2.46
N HIS A 338 25.70 -0.36 2.81
CA HIS A 338 24.72 0.12 1.85
C HIS A 338 24.92 1.63 1.64
N HIS A 339 25.51 2.02 0.50
CA HIS A 339 25.78 3.42 0.19
C HIS A 339 24.73 3.98 -0.77
N TRP A 340 23.94 4.92 -0.25
CA TRP A 340 22.90 5.61 -1.00
C TRP A 340 23.17 7.10 -1.04
N ARG A 341 22.74 7.77 -2.11
CA ARG A 341 22.80 9.23 -2.23
C ARG A 341 21.44 9.78 -2.63
N LEU A 342 21.01 10.81 -1.91
CA LEU A 342 20.02 11.75 -2.39
C LEU A 342 20.76 12.92 -3.04
N ALA A 343 20.64 13.03 -4.36
CA ALA A 343 21.21 14.14 -5.13
C ALA A 343 20.10 15.11 -5.54
N VAL A 344 20.18 16.32 -5.01
CA VAL A 344 19.27 17.43 -5.29
C VAL A 344 19.97 18.38 -6.26
N ALA A 345 19.33 18.68 -7.38
CA ALA A 345 19.82 19.63 -8.38
C ALA A 345 18.65 20.07 -9.27
N ASP A 346 18.69 21.31 -9.78
CA ASP A 346 17.72 21.83 -10.75
C ASP A 346 16.24 21.67 -10.33
N GLY A 347 15.97 21.74 -9.02
CA GLY A 347 14.64 21.55 -8.45
C GLY A 347 14.14 20.10 -8.45
N GLY A 348 15.00 19.13 -8.77
CA GLY A 348 14.72 17.70 -8.67
C GLY A 348 15.50 17.01 -7.54
N CYS A 349 15.07 15.80 -7.19
CA CYS A 349 15.77 14.89 -6.30
C CYS A 349 15.92 13.53 -7.00
N THR A 350 17.10 12.94 -6.91
CA THR A 350 17.41 11.62 -7.49
C THR A 350 18.07 10.73 -6.44
N VAL A 351 17.87 9.42 -6.59
CA VAL A 351 18.48 8.40 -5.73
C VAL A 351 19.57 7.70 -6.52
N VAL A 352 20.78 7.64 -5.97
CA VAL A 352 21.93 6.94 -6.57
C VAL A 352 22.46 5.91 -5.58
N THR A 353 22.70 4.69 -6.03
CA THR A 353 23.39 3.64 -5.26
C THR A 353 24.89 3.69 -5.56
N ASP A 354 25.71 3.47 -4.55
CA ASP A 354 27.18 3.37 -4.61
C ASP A 354 27.84 4.49 -5.43
N PRO A 355 27.60 5.78 -5.08
CA PRO A 355 28.20 6.87 -5.81
C PRO A 355 29.75 6.83 -5.71
N PRO A 356 30.47 7.19 -6.79
CA PRO A 356 31.92 6.97 -6.91
C PRO A 356 32.79 7.90 -6.05
N SER A 357 32.21 8.93 -5.44
CA SER A 357 32.89 9.89 -4.58
C SER A 357 31.96 10.26 -3.43
N PRO A 358 32.46 10.71 -2.26
CA PRO A 358 31.59 11.15 -1.17
C PRO A 358 30.81 12.43 -1.53
N GLY A 359 29.63 12.57 -0.95
CA GLY A 359 28.79 13.77 -1.03
C GLY A 359 29.29 14.89 -0.11
N GLU A 360 28.51 15.97 -0.02
CA GLU A 360 28.81 17.09 0.88
C GLU A 360 28.62 16.73 2.36
N VAL A 361 27.75 15.75 2.61
CA VAL A 361 27.51 15.19 3.93
C VAL A 361 27.28 13.70 3.82
N THR A 362 27.79 12.95 4.80
CA THR A 362 27.53 11.51 4.96
C THR A 362 26.85 11.27 6.30
N ILE A 363 25.66 10.68 6.26
CA ILE A 363 24.86 10.26 7.40
C ILE A 363 25.01 8.74 7.53
N SER A 364 25.58 8.27 8.64
CA SER A 364 25.85 6.84 8.85
C SER A 364 25.08 6.28 10.05
N SER A 365 24.55 5.06 9.92
CA SER A 365 23.86 4.36 11.00
C SER A 365 23.82 2.85 10.74
N ALA A 366 23.59 2.04 11.78
CA ALA A 366 23.25 0.64 11.58
C ALA A 366 21.83 0.52 10.99
N PHE A 367 21.58 -0.48 10.15
CA PHE A 367 20.29 -0.69 9.49
C PHE A 367 19.10 -0.65 10.46
N SER A 368 19.20 -1.36 11.58
CA SER A 368 18.14 -1.41 12.60
C SER A 368 17.90 -0.07 13.31
N ASP A 369 18.95 0.70 13.60
CA ASP A 369 18.81 2.03 14.22
C ASP A 369 18.26 3.03 13.19
N TYR A 370 18.68 2.96 11.92
CA TYR A 370 18.15 3.82 10.86
C TYR A 370 16.66 3.58 10.62
N LEU A 371 16.20 2.32 10.57
CA LEU A 371 14.77 1.99 10.47
C LEU A 371 13.96 2.57 11.63
N ARG A 372 14.51 2.56 12.85
CA ARG A 372 13.84 3.18 14.00
C ARG A 372 13.80 4.70 13.89
N ILE A 373 14.82 5.34 13.30
CA ILE A 373 14.83 6.78 13.09
C ILE A 373 13.74 7.18 12.09
N VAL A 374 13.72 6.55 10.93
CA VAL A 374 12.74 6.86 9.87
C VAL A 374 11.31 6.49 10.27
N SER A 375 11.13 5.51 11.16
CA SER A 375 9.81 5.17 11.71
C SER A 375 9.41 6.01 12.93
N GLY A 376 10.22 7.01 13.35
CA GLY A 376 9.98 7.84 14.53
C GLY A 376 10.13 7.13 15.89
N LYS A 377 10.63 5.89 15.91
CA LYS A 377 10.87 5.08 17.13
C LYS A 377 12.21 5.40 17.81
N LEU A 378 13.06 6.20 17.16
CA LEU A 378 14.31 6.72 17.69
C LEU A 378 14.47 8.17 17.22
N ASP A 379 14.53 9.11 18.15
CA ASP A 379 14.80 10.51 17.82
C ASP A 379 16.21 10.65 17.18
N PRO A 380 16.36 11.35 16.04
CA PRO A 380 17.62 11.46 15.34
C PRO A 380 18.72 12.19 16.15
N PHE A 381 18.36 13.16 17.00
CA PHE A 381 19.33 13.86 17.85
C PHE A 381 19.78 12.99 19.02
N ALA A 382 18.88 12.19 19.59
CA ALA A 382 19.23 11.16 20.56
C ALA A 382 20.14 10.09 19.93
N ALA A 383 19.88 9.67 18.69
CA ALA A 383 20.75 8.75 17.96
C ALA A 383 22.15 9.34 17.73
N LEU A 384 22.24 10.63 17.39
CA LEU A 384 23.51 11.33 17.22
C LEU A 384 24.31 11.40 18.52
N SER A 385 23.67 11.81 19.63
CA SER A 385 24.34 11.92 20.94
C SER A 385 24.82 10.59 21.51
N THR A 386 24.17 9.48 21.13
CA THR A 386 24.55 8.12 21.54
C THR A 386 25.49 7.42 20.54
N GLY A 387 25.85 8.09 19.43
CA GLY A 387 26.76 7.56 18.41
C GLY A 387 26.15 6.52 17.46
N LYS A 388 24.82 6.33 17.51
CA LYS A 388 24.03 5.43 16.65
C LYS A 388 23.73 6.04 15.27
N LEU A 389 23.73 7.37 15.21
CA LEU A 389 23.77 8.14 13.99
C LEU A 389 25.08 8.93 14.00
N ARG A 390 25.76 9.03 12.85
CA ARG A 390 26.97 9.84 12.69
C ARG A 390 26.81 10.74 11.48
N ILE A 391 27.39 11.93 11.56
CA ILE A 391 27.37 12.91 10.49
C ILE A 391 28.82 13.33 10.23
N GLU A 392 29.26 13.20 8.98
CA GLU A 392 30.56 13.64 8.49
C GLU A 392 30.35 14.60 7.31
N GLY A 393 31.18 15.64 7.18
CA GLY A 393 30.95 16.71 6.20
C GLY A 393 30.11 17.84 6.81
N SER A 394 29.09 18.31 6.09
CA SER A 394 28.24 19.47 6.47
C SER A 394 27.08 19.10 7.42
N PRO A 395 27.15 19.40 8.75
CA PRO A 395 26.07 19.09 9.67
C PRO A 395 24.85 19.99 9.47
N GLU A 396 25.05 21.22 9.00
CA GLU A 396 23.95 22.13 8.68
C GLU A 396 23.08 21.54 7.58
N LEU A 397 23.70 20.96 6.54
CA LEU A 397 22.99 20.29 5.45
C LEU A 397 22.23 19.04 5.92
N ALA A 398 22.79 18.27 6.86
CA ALA A 398 22.12 17.10 7.44
C ALA A 398 20.80 17.44 8.14
N VAL A 399 20.73 18.63 8.74
CA VAL A 399 19.53 19.14 9.42
C VAL A 399 18.61 19.85 8.43
N GLU A 400 19.16 20.68 7.53
CA GLU A 400 18.39 21.41 6.51
C GLU A 400 17.55 20.47 5.64
N GLN A 401 18.14 19.35 5.20
CA GLN A 401 17.46 18.40 4.30
C GLN A 401 16.18 17.81 4.89
N LEU A 402 16.07 17.69 6.22
CA LEU A 402 14.85 17.19 6.88
C LEU A 402 13.62 18.07 6.53
N THR A 403 13.84 19.34 6.22
CA THR A 403 12.77 20.27 5.85
C THR A 403 12.32 20.14 4.39
N TRP A 404 13.08 19.45 3.54
CA TRP A 404 12.81 19.39 2.10
C TRP A 404 11.70 18.41 1.71
N PHE A 405 11.32 17.52 2.63
CA PHE A 405 10.33 16.48 2.39
C PHE A 405 8.95 16.91 2.93
N ARG A 406 7.91 16.12 2.63
CA ARG A 406 6.56 16.31 3.18
C ARG A 406 6.53 16.04 4.68
N ASP A 407 5.68 16.81 5.37
CA ASP A 407 5.39 16.64 6.80
C ASP A 407 4.54 15.39 7.04
#